data_AF-A0A7V8VPR8-F1
#
_entry.id   AF-A0A7V8VPR8-F1
#
_cell.length_a   1.000
_cell.length_b   1.000
_cell.length_c   1.000
_cell.angle_alpha   90.00
_cell.angle_beta   90.00
_cell.angle_gamma   90.00
#
_symmetry.space_group_name_H-M   'P 1'
#
loop_
_entity.id
_entity.type
_entity.pdbx_description
1 polymer ?
#
loop_
_entity_poly.entity_id
_entity_poly.type
_entity_poly.pdbx_seq_one_letter_code
_entity_poly.pdbx_strand_id
1 'polypeptide(L)' 'MEKQQQQQKSPVRIELTEQQRQQVRETTGKDAVTLEFTAQQLEERIAPMRAR' A
#
# COMPACT_ATOMS: atom_id res chain seq x y z
N MET A 1 -20.81 -15.70 1.95
CA MET A 1 -20.17 -14.78 0.97
C MET A 1 -19.66 -13.48 1.62
N GLU A 2 -19.44 -13.45 2.94
CA GLU A 2 -19.12 -12.19 3.65
C GLU A 2 -17.60 -11.93 3.80
N LYS A 3 -16.77 -12.98 3.72
CA LYS A 3 -15.31 -12.85 3.87
C LYS A 3 -14.62 -12.08 2.74
N GLN A 4 -15.16 -12.15 1.52
CA GLN A 4 -14.55 -11.49 0.35
C GLN A 4 -14.78 -9.96 0.33
N GLN A 5 -15.87 -9.47 0.95
CA GLN A 5 -16.12 -8.01 1.03
C GLN A 5 -15.31 -7.32 2.13
N GLN A 6 -14.89 -8.05 3.18
CA GLN A 6 -14.04 -7.50 4.24
C GLN A 6 -12.57 -7.39 3.80
N GLN A 7 -12.06 -8.35 3.01
CA GLN A 7 -10.69 -8.32 2.49
C GLN A 7 -10.40 -7.12 1.58
N GLN A 8 -11.40 -6.60 0.86
CA GLN A 8 -11.24 -5.39 0.05
C GLN A 8 -11.17 -4.10 0.88
N LYS A 9 -11.63 -4.12 2.13
CA LYS A 9 -11.79 -2.93 2.97
C LYS A 9 -10.78 -2.81 4.11
N SER A 10 -10.07 -3.89 4.46
CA SER A 10 -9.04 -3.84 5.49
C SER A 10 -7.80 -3.12 4.98
N PRO A 11 -7.41 -1.99 5.59
CA PRO A 11 -6.18 -1.30 5.21
C PRO A 11 -4.97 -2.12 5.67
N VAL A 12 -4.06 -2.36 4.73
CA VAL A 12 -2.71 -2.86 4.96
C VAL A 12 -1.80 -1.68 5.20
N ARG A 13 -1.20 -1.64 6.38
CA ARG A 13 -0.34 -0.57 6.85
C ARG A 13 1.12 -0.98 6.71
N ILE A 14 1.92 -0.19 6.00
CA ILE A 14 3.34 -0.43 5.72
C ILE A 14 4.16 0.68 6.37
N GLU A 15 4.90 0.33 7.43
CA GLU A 15 5.83 1.24 8.08
C GLU A 15 7.06 1.45 7.21
N LEU A 16 7.39 2.73 7.00
CA LEU A 16 8.53 3.12 6.18
C LEU A 16 9.81 3.07 7.01
N THR A 17 10.85 2.49 6.45
CA THR A 17 12.21 2.60 7.01
C THR A 17 12.71 4.03 6.93
N GLU A 18 13.74 4.39 7.70
CA GLU A 18 14.26 5.78 7.71
C GLU A 18 14.66 6.27 6.32
N GLN A 19 15.34 5.41 5.56
CA GLN A 19 15.72 5.69 4.18
C GLN A 19 14.49 5.94 3.29
N GLN A 20 13.43 5.14 3.44
CA GLN A 20 12.20 5.31 2.65
C GLN A 20 11.45 6.59 3.05
N ARG A 21 11.42 6.94 4.33
CA ARG A 21 10.84 8.22 4.80
C ARG A 21 11.57 9.41 4.22
N GLN A 22 12.91 9.37 4.21
CA GLN A 22 13.74 10.40 3.61
C GLN A 22 13.44 10.56 2.11
N GLN A 23 13.33 9.45 1.37
CA GLN A 23 13.00 9.47 -0.05
C GLN A 23 11.60 10.06 -0.31
N VAL A 24 10.61 9.72 0.52
CA VAL A 24 9.26 10.30 0.42
C VAL A 24 9.30 11.81 0.69
N ARG A 25 10.06 12.25 1.69
CA ARG A 25 10.22 13.66 2.03
C ARG A 25 10.91 14.44 0.90
N GLU A 26 11.96 13.90 0.31
CA GLU A 26 12.67 14.51 -0.80
C GLU A 26 11.79 14.66 -2.05
N THR A 27 10.94 13.66 -2.31
CA THR A 27 10.09 13.64 -3.52
C THR A 27 8.81 14.45 -3.35
N THR A 28 8.22 14.42 -2.15
CA THR A 28 6.85 14.95 -1.92
C THR A 28 6.81 16.16 -0.97
N GLY A 29 7.91 16.45 -0.28
CA GLY A 29 7.97 17.46 0.79
C GLY A 29 7.26 17.05 2.08
N LYS A 30 6.67 15.84 2.14
CA LYS A 30 5.90 15.35 3.29
C LYS A 30 6.70 14.38 4.12
N ASP A 31 6.56 14.48 5.44
CA ASP A 31 7.10 13.51 6.39
C ASP A 31 6.06 12.41 6.61
N ALA A 32 6.20 11.31 5.89
CA ALA A 32 5.32 10.15 6.00
C ALA A 32 6.00 9.05 6.81
N VAL A 33 5.33 8.55 7.84
CA VAL A 33 5.81 7.43 8.66
C VAL A 33 5.30 6.10 8.13
N THR A 34 4.15 6.12 7.47
CA THR A 34 3.43 4.91 7.09
C THR A 34 2.64 5.11 5.81
N LEU A 35 2.52 4.06 5.01
CA LEU A 35 1.65 4.02 3.84
C LEU A 35 0.49 3.06 4.11
N GLU A 36 -0.70 3.42 3.64
CA GLU A 36 -1.91 2.60 3.76
C GLU A 36 -2.40 2.22 2.36
N PHE A 37 -2.66 0.92 2.17
CA PHE A 37 -3.17 0.36 0.93
C PHE A 37 -4.30 -0.62 1.23
N THR A 38 -5.19 -0.88 0.29
CA THR A 38 -6.07 -2.06 0.39
C THR A 38 -5.33 -3.31 -0.07
N ALA A 39 -5.77 -4.49 0.36
CA ALA A 39 -5.21 -5.75 -0.13
C ALA A 39 -5.31 -5.85 -1.67
N GLN A 40 -6.42 -5.38 -2.25
CA GLN A 40 -6.61 -5.34 -3.70
C GLN A 40 -5.55 -4.47 -4.41
N GLN A 41 -5.26 -3.26 -3.90
CA GLN A 41 -4.24 -2.39 -4.49
C GLN A 41 -2.84 -3.02 -4.47
N LEU A 42 -2.54 -3.82 -3.44
CA LEU A 42 -1.28 -4.55 -3.38
C LEU A 42 -1.27 -5.72 -4.37
N GLU A 43 -2.35 -6.49 -4.46
CA GLU A 43 -2.51 -7.59 -5.42
C GLU A 43 -2.33 -7.13 -6.88
N GLU A 44 -2.92 -5.98 -7.26
CA GLU A 44 -2.79 -5.40 -8.60
C GLU A 44 -1.33 -5.05 -8.95
N ARG A 45 -0.51 -4.68 -7.97
CA ARG A 45 0.90 -4.30 -8.17
C ARG A 45 1.83 -5.51 -8.22
N ILE A 46 1.51 -6.59 -7.51
CA ILE A 46 2.34 -7.81 -7.46
C ILE A 46 1.97 -8.83 -8.54
N ALA A 47 0.72 -8.83 -9.03
CA ALA A 47 0.22 -9.81 -9.99
C ALA A 47 -0.23 -9.15 -11.32
N PRO A 48 0.70 -8.56 -12.10
CA PRO A 48 0.37 -7.87 -13.35
C PRO A 48 -0.27 -8.77 -14.41
N MET A 49 -0.12 -10.10 -14.29
CA MET A 49 -0.74 -11.07 -15.20
C MET A 49 -2.26 -11.20 -15.09
N ARG A 50 -2.88 -10.71 -14.00
CA ARG A 50 -4.36 -10.71 -13.87
C ARG A 50 -5.06 -9.60 -14.67
N ALA A 51 -4.29 -8.73 -15.33
CA ALA A 51 -4.80 -7.68 -16.20
C ALA A 51 -4.89 -8.08 -17.69
N ARG A 52 -4.67 -9.36 -18.03
CA ARG A 52 -4.80 -9.90 -19.40
C ARG A 52 -6.12 -10.63 -19.61
#